data_AF-A0A5D2IN20-F1
#
_entry.id   AF-A0A5D2IN20-F1
#
_cell.length_a   1.000
_cell.length_b   1.000
_cell.length_c   1.000
_cell.angle_alpha   90.00
_cell.angle_beta   90.00
_cell.angle_gamma   90.00
#
_symmetry.space_group_name_H-M   'P 1'
#
loop_
_entity.id
_entity.type
_entity.pdbx_description
1 polymer ?
#
loop_
_entity_poly.entity_id
_entity_poly.type
_entity_poly.pdbx_seq_one_letter_code
_entity_poly.pdbx_strand_id
1 'polypeptide(L)'
;MSDHNPKEPNINSLSLDLTQLIFSSLPLPSLLRASAVCKLWNSLISSPSFTSPCLSYPWFFLFGLHNTSSRNNQSFAFDPLSNAWFLLPRLDDPSSSSAFLGSNGFFFTTTPNFSYTPVLKSAWRFTSPLKFSRLNPLLGVFYDGSSGGLGFKFIVVGGVRFIGGLVDIEDRLAVEIYDPNRDSWELCPALPADFRSGNSSQSLSSALFKGKFYVSGIYSCFVSSFDLRNRVWSEVQTLRPPGVIFSFLIPCNDMLVLAGMCNAPRGPSFNLWKIDETTLEFSEISIMPQSLLHSLVESEEDENFASLKCVGMGNLIYVFNEEYHQKYPSCLCEISAENGKCSWRRVPRLPLPVNKFHKVISFCSTVSLTHSFPQQ
;
A
#
# COMPACT_ATOMS: atom_id res chain seq x y z
N MET A 1 28.34 -55.74 -34.05
CA MET A 1 27.90 -54.32 -34.07
C MET A 1 27.22 -54.06 -32.76
N SER A 2 27.87 -53.30 -31.89
CA SER A 2 27.32 -52.86 -30.61
C SER A 2 26.38 -51.69 -30.89
N ASP A 3 25.07 -51.93 -30.76
CA ASP A 3 24.06 -50.88 -30.82
C ASP A 3 24.16 -50.00 -29.57
N HIS A 4 25.03 -49.00 -29.64
CA HIS A 4 24.99 -47.85 -28.75
C HIS A 4 23.82 -46.98 -29.16
N ASN A 5 22.62 -47.33 -28.68
CA ASN A 5 21.49 -46.43 -28.72
C ASN A 5 21.77 -45.28 -27.73
N PRO A 6 21.88 -44.01 -28.16
CA PRO A 6 22.04 -42.91 -27.22
C PRO A 6 20.79 -42.85 -26.36
N LYS A 7 20.94 -43.00 -25.03
CA LYS A 7 19.85 -42.80 -24.08
C LYS A 7 19.30 -41.40 -24.33
N GLU A 8 18.06 -41.31 -24.84
CA GLU A 8 17.34 -40.04 -24.91
C GLU A 8 17.41 -39.35 -23.55
N PRO A 9 17.63 -38.02 -23.50
CA PRO A 9 17.67 -37.30 -22.24
C PRO A 9 16.34 -37.52 -21.53
N ASN A 10 16.39 -38.16 -20.37
CA ASN A 10 15.22 -38.47 -19.58
C ASN A 10 14.55 -37.15 -19.16
N ILE A 11 13.44 -36.78 -19.82
CA ILE A 11 12.63 -35.59 -19.52
C ILE A 11 12.13 -35.63 -18.06
N ASN A 12 12.22 -36.78 -17.39
CA ASN A 12 11.77 -36.98 -16.01
C ASN A 12 12.72 -36.44 -14.92
N SER A 13 13.85 -35.80 -15.25
CA SER A 13 14.72 -35.19 -14.23
C SER A 13 15.16 -33.79 -14.61
N LEU A 14 14.28 -32.81 -14.39
CA LEU A 14 14.66 -31.40 -14.42
C LEU A 14 15.58 -31.10 -13.22
N SER A 15 16.67 -30.35 -13.41
CA SER A 15 17.53 -29.95 -12.29
C SER A 15 16.81 -28.98 -11.35
N LEU A 16 17.27 -28.88 -10.09
CA LEU A 16 16.70 -27.94 -9.11
C LEU A 16 16.85 -26.49 -9.59
N ASP A 17 17.98 -26.14 -10.19
CA ASP A 17 18.24 -24.80 -10.70
C ASP A 17 17.29 -24.42 -11.84
N LEU A 18 17.08 -25.33 -12.80
CA LEU A 18 16.11 -25.12 -13.88
C LEU A 18 14.68 -25.03 -13.32
N THR A 19 14.36 -25.82 -12.29
CA THR A 19 13.04 -25.78 -11.65
C THR A 19 12.81 -24.43 -10.96
N GLN A 20 13.81 -23.92 -10.24
CA GLN A 20 13.77 -22.59 -9.64
C GLN A 20 13.64 -21.49 -10.69
N LEU A 21 14.36 -21.61 -11.80
CA LEU A 21 14.28 -20.66 -12.90
C LEU A 21 12.87 -20.64 -13.52
N ILE A 22 12.27 -21.80 -13.77
CA ILE A 22 10.88 -21.92 -14.25
C ILE A 22 9.94 -21.22 -13.26
N PHE A 23 10.02 -21.55 -11.97
CA PHE A 23 9.17 -20.93 -10.95
C PHE A 23 9.37 -19.42 -10.84
N SER A 24 10.60 -18.92 -10.99
CA SER A 24 10.89 -17.48 -10.95
C SER A 24 10.16 -16.70 -12.04
N SER A 25 9.82 -17.36 -13.16
CA SER A 25 9.14 -16.78 -14.31
C SER A 25 7.61 -16.94 -14.26
N LEU A 26 7.07 -17.64 -13.27
CA LEU A 26 5.63 -17.81 -13.10
C LEU A 26 5.01 -16.59 -12.41
N PRO A 27 3.80 -16.16 -12.81
CA PRO A 27 3.05 -15.17 -12.05
C PRO A 27 2.65 -15.74 -10.69
N LEU A 28 2.46 -14.86 -9.70
CA LEU A 28 2.20 -15.23 -8.30
C LEU A 28 1.13 -16.32 -8.12
N PRO A 29 -0.05 -16.30 -8.78
CA PRO A 29 -1.05 -17.34 -8.55
C PRO A 29 -0.59 -18.72 -9.01
N SER A 30 0.17 -18.80 -10.10
CA SER A 30 0.75 -20.05 -10.59
C SER A 30 1.83 -20.54 -9.64
N LEU A 31 2.61 -19.62 -9.08
CA LEU A 31 3.64 -19.93 -8.07
C LEU A 31 3.02 -20.48 -6.78
N LEU A 32 1.96 -19.86 -6.27
CA LEU A 32 1.22 -20.32 -5.08
C LEU A 32 0.56 -21.69 -5.31
N ARG A 33 0.05 -21.95 -6.53
CA ARG A 33 -0.46 -23.28 -6.89
C ARG A 33 0.68 -24.30 -6.96
N ALA A 34 1.81 -23.95 -7.57
CA ALA A 34 2.99 -24.82 -7.65
C ALA A 34 3.51 -25.19 -6.26
N SER A 35 3.56 -24.24 -5.31
CA SER A 35 3.99 -24.54 -3.93
C SER A 35 3.06 -25.52 -3.22
N ALA A 36 1.80 -25.64 -3.63
CA ALA A 36 0.87 -26.61 -3.06
C ALA A 36 0.98 -28.03 -3.66
N VAL A 37 1.69 -28.20 -4.78
CA VAL A 37 1.75 -29.50 -5.49
C VAL A 37 2.58 -30.54 -4.73
N CYS A 38 3.78 -30.16 -4.26
CA CYS A 38 4.63 -31.07 -3.50
C CYS A 38 5.58 -30.33 -2.54
N LYS A 39 6.10 -31.05 -1.54
CA LYS A 39 7.02 -30.51 -0.53
C LYS A 39 8.30 -29.92 -1.13
N LEU A 40 8.83 -30.52 -2.20
CA LEU A 40 10.04 -30.05 -2.88
C LEU A 40 9.80 -28.67 -3.49
N TRP A 41 8.73 -28.50 -4.27
CA TRP A 41 8.40 -27.22 -4.91
C TRP A 41 8.10 -26.16 -3.87
N ASN A 42 7.34 -26.51 -2.83
CA ASN A 42 7.12 -25.61 -1.69
C ASN A 42 8.44 -25.14 -1.07
N SER A 43 9.39 -26.06 -0.84
CA SER A 43 10.70 -25.74 -0.25
C SER A 43 11.55 -24.86 -1.15
N LEU A 44 11.51 -25.06 -2.47
CA LEU A 44 12.25 -24.23 -3.43
C LEU A 44 11.67 -22.82 -3.47
N ILE A 45 10.34 -22.70 -3.56
CA ILE A 45 9.62 -21.43 -3.68
C ILE A 45 9.68 -20.62 -2.38
N SER A 46 9.63 -21.29 -1.22
CA SER A 46 9.70 -20.66 0.10
C SER A 46 11.14 -20.39 0.55
N SER A 47 12.14 -20.72 -0.26
CA SER A 47 13.55 -20.48 0.08
C SER A 47 13.83 -18.98 0.16
N PRO A 48 14.58 -18.48 1.15
CA PRO A 48 15.05 -17.10 1.17
C PRO A 48 15.88 -16.69 -0.06
N SER A 49 16.50 -17.67 -0.74
CA SER A 49 17.26 -17.47 -1.96
C SER A 49 16.40 -17.39 -3.22
N PHE A 50 15.11 -17.71 -3.13
CA PHE A 50 14.21 -17.69 -4.27
C PHE A 50 13.87 -16.25 -4.63
N THR A 51 14.18 -15.86 -5.86
CA THR A 51 13.87 -14.54 -6.40
C THR A 51 12.93 -14.67 -7.58
N SER A 52 11.88 -13.85 -7.61
CA SER A 52 11.01 -13.70 -8.78
C SER A 52 10.70 -12.22 -8.99
N PRO A 53 10.69 -11.73 -10.25
CA PRO A 53 10.31 -10.35 -10.55
C PRO A 53 8.96 -9.95 -9.95
N CYS A 54 7.98 -10.87 -9.91
CA CYS A 54 6.66 -10.57 -9.37
C CYS A 54 6.64 -10.35 -7.85
N LEU A 55 7.68 -10.79 -7.12
CA LEU A 55 7.79 -10.57 -5.68
C LEU A 55 8.47 -9.22 -5.37
N SER A 56 9.36 -8.78 -6.26
CA SER A 56 10.10 -7.52 -6.11
C SER A 56 9.37 -6.31 -6.69
N TYR A 57 8.51 -6.50 -7.70
CA TYR A 57 7.67 -5.43 -8.23
C TYR A 57 6.52 -5.13 -7.26
N PRO A 58 6.17 -3.85 -7.03
CA PRO A 58 5.10 -3.49 -6.12
C PRO A 58 3.74 -3.64 -6.81
N TRP A 59 2.84 -4.38 -6.17
CA TRP A 59 1.49 -4.64 -6.65
C TRP A 59 0.53 -3.59 -6.10
N PHE A 60 -0.55 -3.34 -6.86
CA PHE A 60 -1.63 -2.47 -6.41
C PHE A 60 -2.78 -3.29 -5.84
N PHE A 61 -3.10 -3.08 -4.57
CA PHE A 61 -4.17 -3.76 -3.88
C PHE A 61 -5.38 -2.85 -3.75
N LEU A 62 -6.55 -3.36 -4.10
CA LEU A 62 -7.82 -2.65 -4.01
C LEU A 62 -8.82 -3.50 -3.22
N PHE A 63 -9.30 -2.96 -2.10
CA PHE A 63 -10.21 -3.63 -1.19
C PHE A 63 -11.54 -2.87 -1.15
N GLY A 64 -12.58 -3.51 -1.69
CA GLY A 64 -13.94 -3.00 -1.72
C GLY A 64 -14.72 -3.43 -0.49
N LEU A 65 -15.22 -2.46 0.28
CA LEU A 65 -16.02 -2.68 1.48
C LEU A 65 -17.49 -2.31 1.26
N HIS A 66 -18.37 -3.16 1.76
CA HIS A 66 -19.82 -2.98 1.71
C HIS A 66 -20.38 -2.85 3.13
N ASN A 67 -20.92 -1.67 3.45
CA ASN A 67 -21.30 -1.34 4.84
C ASN A 67 -22.44 -2.21 5.40
N THR A 68 -23.32 -2.74 4.53
CA THR A 68 -24.46 -3.55 4.99
C THR A 68 -24.20 -5.05 5.06
N SER A 69 -23.16 -5.56 4.39
CA SER A 69 -22.89 -6.99 4.34
C SER A 69 -21.45 -7.25 3.93
N SER A 70 -20.63 -7.72 4.88
CA SER A 70 -19.25 -8.14 4.63
C SER A 70 -19.15 -9.27 3.58
N ARG A 71 -20.25 -9.99 3.32
CA ARG A 71 -20.31 -10.98 2.24
C ARG A 71 -20.20 -10.38 0.84
N ASN A 72 -20.39 -9.08 0.70
CA ASN A 72 -20.25 -8.38 -0.57
C ASN A 72 -18.88 -7.71 -0.72
N ASN A 73 -18.01 -7.81 0.28
CA ASN A 73 -16.63 -7.32 0.18
C ASN A 73 -15.87 -8.13 -0.88
N GLN A 74 -15.05 -7.45 -1.67
CA GLN A 74 -14.17 -8.07 -2.65
C GLN A 74 -12.81 -7.40 -2.65
N SER A 75 -11.80 -8.17 -2.99
CA SER A 75 -10.41 -7.78 -2.84
C SER A 75 -9.69 -8.14 -4.13
N PHE A 76 -8.95 -7.19 -4.68
CA PHE A 76 -8.27 -7.35 -5.95
C PHE A 76 -6.80 -6.97 -5.80
N ALA A 77 -5.94 -7.66 -6.52
CA ALA A 77 -4.52 -7.37 -6.61
C ALA A 77 -4.13 -7.26 -8.08
N PHE A 78 -3.57 -6.12 -8.46
CA PHE A 78 -3.09 -5.87 -9.81
C PHE A 78 -1.59 -6.11 -9.87
N ASP A 79 -1.20 -7.02 -10.76
CA ASP A 79 0.19 -7.24 -11.13
C ASP A 79 0.56 -6.31 -12.30
N PRO A 80 1.46 -5.35 -12.11
CA PRO A 80 1.88 -4.44 -13.17
C PRO A 80 2.63 -5.16 -14.31
N LEU A 81 3.33 -6.26 -14.01
CA LEU A 81 4.13 -7.00 -15.01
C LEU A 81 3.25 -7.81 -15.94
N SER A 82 2.28 -8.56 -15.39
CA SER A 82 1.31 -9.30 -16.21
C SER A 82 0.20 -8.40 -16.75
N ASN A 83 0.12 -7.15 -16.30
CA ASN A 83 -0.95 -6.20 -16.59
C ASN A 83 -2.34 -6.82 -16.37
N ALA A 84 -2.52 -7.52 -15.24
CA ALA A 84 -3.74 -8.24 -14.94
C ALA A 84 -4.16 -8.11 -13.48
N TRP A 85 -5.47 -8.20 -13.26
CA TRP A 85 -6.07 -8.24 -11.94
C TRP A 85 -6.30 -9.68 -11.50
N PHE A 86 -6.07 -9.92 -10.22
CA PHE A 86 -6.37 -11.17 -9.53
C PHE A 86 -7.38 -10.91 -8.43
N LEU A 87 -8.44 -11.71 -8.39
CA LEU A 87 -9.36 -11.72 -7.26
C LEU A 87 -8.67 -12.44 -6.10
N LEU A 88 -8.48 -11.75 -4.99
CA LEU A 88 -7.95 -12.36 -3.78
C LEU A 88 -9.05 -13.16 -3.07
N PRO A 89 -8.68 -14.23 -2.34
CA PRO A 89 -9.61 -14.92 -1.46
C PRO A 89 -10.29 -13.94 -0.52
N ARG A 90 -11.54 -14.24 -0.16
CA ARG A 90 -12.25 -13.46 0.85
C ARG A 90 -11.45 -13.51 2.15
N LEU A 91 -11.15 -12.34 2.70
CA LEU A 91 -10.66 -12.25 4.07
C LEU A 91 -11.86 -12.49 4.98
N ASP A 92 -11.77 -13.54 5.79
CA ASP A 92 -12.65 -13.69 6.94
C ASP A 92 -12.25 -12.60 7.93
N ASP A 93 -12.99 -11.48 7.91
CA ASP A 93 -12.82 -10.43 8.90
C ASP A 93 -13.23 -10.98 10.27
N PRO A 94 -12.30 -11.05 11.23
CA PRO A 94 -12.57 -11.68 12.51
C PRO A 94 -13.62 -10.96 13.35
N SER A 95 -14.05 -9.74 12.99
CA SER A 95 -14.80 -8.89 13.94
C SER A 95 -15.86 -7.95 13.37
N SER A 96 -16.22 -8.02 12.08
CA SER A 96 -17.10 -7.01 11.45
C SER A 96 -16.54 -5.59 11.68
N SER A 97 -15.23 -5.44 11.46
CA SER A 97 -14.46 -4.24 11.78
C SER A 97 -14.82 -3.08 10.86
N SER A 98 -15.00 -1.89 11.44
CA SER A 98 -15.27 -0.66 10.70
C SER A 98 -14.00 0.09 10.24
N ALA A 99 -12.80 -0.36 10.64
CA ALA A 99 -11.53 0.28 10.31
C ALA A 99 -10.48 -0.71 9.81
N PHE A 100 -10.79 -1.29 8.65
CA PHE A 100 -9.84 -2.06 7.85
C PHE A 100 -8.81 -1.13 7.19
N LEU A 101 -7.54 -1.54 7.11
CA LEU A 101 -6.45 -0.80 6.46
C LEU A 101 -5.47 -1.77 5.80
N GLY A 102 -4.67 -1.30 4.85
CA GLY A 102 -3.58 -2.07 4.24
C GLY A 102 -2.31 -1.25 4.18
N SER A 103 -1.16 -1.87 4.49
CA SER A 103 0.15 -1.22 4.41
C SER A 103 1.25 -2.29 4.29
N ASN A 104 2.16 -2.10 3.33
CA ASN A 104 3.41 -2.84 3.16
C ASN A 104 3.32 -4.37 3.40
N GLY A 105 2.36 -5.02 2.76
CA GLY A 105 2.23 -6.49 2.74
C GLY A 105 1.34 -7.05 3.83
N PHE A 106 0.71 -6.17 4.63
CA PHE A 106 -0.19 -6.52 5.71
C PHE A 106 -1.55 -5.83 5.57
N PHE A 107 -2.58 -6.54 6.00
CA PHE A 107 -3.88 -5.98 6.35
C PHE A 107 -3.97 -5.78 7.86
N PHE A 108 -4.75 -4.77 8.25
CA PHE A 108 -4.94 -4.38 9.63
C PHE A 108 -6.41 -4.11 9.91
N THR A 109 -6.82 -4.38 11.15
CA THR A 109 -8.01 -3.77 11.75
C THR A 109 -7.57 -3.00 12.99
N THR A 110 -8.18 -1.84 13.26
CA THR A 110 -7.84 -1.03 14.45
C THR A 110 -8.91 -1.03 15.54
N THR A 111 -10.12 -1.49 15.21
CA THR A 111 -11.27 -1.59 16.12
C THR A 111 -12.01 -2.91 15.90
N PRO A 112 -12.59 -3.54 16.94
CA PRO A 112 -12.49 -3.18 18.36
C PRO A 112 -11.07 -3.41 18.94
N ASN A 113 -10.34 -4.36 18.36
CA ASN A 113 -8.97 -4.68 18.71
C ASN A 113 -8.06 -4.43 17.51
N PHE A 114 -6.81 -4.04 17.78
CA PHE A 114 -5.81 -4.00 16.73
C PHE A 114 -5.43 -5.42 16.35
N SER A 115 -5.50 -5.74 15.06
CA SER A 115 -5.09 -7.05 14.55
C SER A 115 -4.50 -6.91 13.16
N TYR A 116 -3.70 -7.88 12.75
CA TYR A 116 -3.04 -7.85 11.45
C TYR A 116 -2.86 -9.24 10.82
N THR A 117 -2.78 -9.28 9.50
CA THR A 117 -2.46 -10.51 8.74
C THR A 117 -1.67 -10.16 7.47
N PRO A 118 -0.64 -10.93 7.09
CA PRO A 118 -0.02 -10.82 5.77
C PRO A 118 -1.06 -10.98 4.66
N VAL A 119 -0.92 -10.23 3.57
CA VAL A 119 -1.91 -10.18 2.49
C VAL A 119 -2.20 -11.54 1.86
N LEU A 120 -1.20 -12.41 1.78
CA LEU A 120 -1.35 -13.77 1.22
C LEU A 120 -1.70 -14.84 2.26
N LYS A 121 -1.88 -14.47 3.54
CA LYS A 121 -2.23 -15.41 4.60
C LYS A 121 -3.57 -15.01 5.23
N SER A 122 -4.41 -15.99 5.49
CA SER A 122 -5.71 -15.77 6.15
C SER A 122 -5.64 -15.98 7.67
N ALA A 123 -4.49 -15.72 8.30
CA ALA A 123 -4.25 -15.98 9.71
C ALA A 123 -4.05 -14.66 10.48
N TRP A 124 -5.15 -14.12 10.99
CA TRP A 124 -5.16 -12.90 11.79
C TRP A 124 -4.46 -13.09 13.13
N ARG A 125 -3.62 -12.10 13.47
CA ARG A 125 -2.98 -11.96 14.77
C ARG A 125 -3.61 -10.82 15.54
N PHE A 126 -4.18 -11.13 16.69
CA PHE A 126 -4.67 -10.13 17.62
C PHE A 126 -3.51 -9.66 18.49
N THR A 127 -3.43 -8.36 18.72
CA THR A 127 -2.40 -7.77 19.57
C THR A 127 -3.00 -7.36 20.90
N SER A 128 -2.13 -7.10 21.87
CA SER A 128 -2.47 -6.24 23.00
C SER A 128 -3.12 -4.95 22.49
N PRO A 129 -4.14 -4.41 23.19
CA PRO A 129 -4.91 -3.28 22.67
C PRO A 129 -4.05 -2.01 22.63
N LEU A 130 -4.34 -1.16 21.64
CA LEU A 130 -3.88 0.22 21.62
C LEU A 130 -4.28 0.92 22.92
N LYS A 131 -3.41 1.81 23.42
CA LYS A 131 -3.75 2.66 24.57
C LYS A 131 -4.93 3.58 24.26
N PHE A 132 -5.07 3.99 23.00
CA PHE A 132 -6.19 4.77 22.52
C PHE A 132 -6.84 4.11 21.29
N SER A 133 -8.00 3.47 21.48
CA SER A 133 -8.78 2.93 20.37
C SER A 133 -9.25 4.04 19.42
N ARG A 134 -9.18 3.79 18.10
CA ARG A 134 -9.36 4.80 17.06
C ARG A 134 -9.67 4.21 15.68
N LEU A 135 -10.40 4.96 14.88
CA LEU A 135 -10.74 4.67 13.48
C LEU A 135 -9.86 5.48 12.52
N ASN A 136 -9.60 4.91 11.36
CA ASN A 136 -8.88 5.57 10.26
C ASN A 136 -7.55 6.26 10.68
N PRO A 137 -6.67 5.64 11.48
CA PRO A 137 -5.33 6.18 11.68
C PRO A 137 -4.48 6.03 10.41
N LEU A 138 -3.41 6.82 10.34
CA LEU A 138 -2.31 6.50 9.43
C LEU A 138 -1.52 5.30 9.97
N LEU A 139 -1.05 4.42 9.08
CA LEU A 139 -0.36 3.19 9.47
C LEU A 139 0.86 2.94 8.58
N GLY A 140 2.01 2.72 9.23
CA GLY A 140 3.26 2.35 8.56
C GLY A 140 3.84 1.06 9.11
N VAL A 141 4.47 0.27 8.24
CA VAL A 141 5.28 -0.90 8.62
C VAL A 141 6.74 -0.59 8.34
N PHE A 142 7.56 -0.59 9.38
CA PHE A 142 9.00 -0.32 9.27
C PHE A 142 9.81 -1.45 9.91
N TYR A 143 11.08 -1.57 9.53
CA TYR A 143 11.96 -2.63 9.99
C TYR A 143 13.01 -2.06 10.93
N ASP A 144 13.23 -2.74 12.06
CA ASP A 144 14.22 -2.32 13.04
C ASP A 144 15.57 -2.97 12.73
N GLY A 145 16.47 -2.22 12.08
CA GLY A 145 17.81 -2.69 11.74
C GLY A 145 18.75 -2.91 12.94
N SER A 146 18.32 -2.57 14.16
CA SER A 146 19.12 -2.71 15.39
C SER A 146 19.19 -4.16 15.88
N SER A 147 18.22 -4.98 15.46
CA SER A 147 18.16 -6.41 15.79
C SER A 147 18.73 -7.15 14.58
N GLY A 148 19.75 -7.99 14.74
CA GLY A 148 20.29 -8.83 13.66
C GLY A 148 19.32 -9.88 13.07
N GLY A 149 18.00 -9.65 13.18
CA GLY A 149 16.92 -10.45 12.62
C GLY A 149 15.86 -9.57 11.93
N LEU A 150 15.04 -10.20 11.10
CA LEU A 150 13.97 -9.59 10.28
C LEU A 150 12.75 -9.13 11.11
N GLY A 151 12.95 -8.22 12.08
CA GLY A 151 11.88 -7.68 12.92
C GLY A 151 11.18 -6.50 12.27
N PHE A 152 9.87 -6.62 12.00
CA PHE A 152 9.02 -5.49 11.62
C PHE A 152 8.32 -4.88 12.85
N LYS A 153 8.00 -3.60 12.77
CA LYS A 153 7.20 -2.84 13.74
C LYS A 153 6.13 -2.05 13.02
N PHE A 154 5.07 -1.69 13.74
CA PHE A 154 3.98 -0.89 13.19
C PHE A 154 3.93 0.46 13.88
N ILE A 155 3.85 1.54 13.12
CA ILE A 155 3.55 2.87 13.64
C ILE A 155 2.10 3.22 13.29
N VAL A 156 1.36 3.72 14.28
CA VAL A 156 -0.03 4.16 14.14
C VAL A 156 -0.11 5.61 14.58
N VAL A 157 -0.50 6.50 13.67
CA VAL A 157 -0.49 7.97 13.87
C VAL A 157 -1.89 8.55 13.68
N GLY A 158 -2.31 9.41 14.60
CA GLY A 158 -3.59 10.12 14.51
C GLY A 158 -4.77 9.14 14.56
N GLY A 159 -5.86 9.45 13.89
CA GLY A 159 -7.11 8.67 13.87
C GLY A 159 -8.18 9.28 14.78
N VAL A 160 -9.43 9.02 14.42
CA VAL A 160 -10.61 9.57 15.13
C VAL A 160 -11.06 8.58 16.18
N ARG A 161 -11.24 9.04 17.41
CA ARG A 161 -11.81 8.24 18.48
C ARG A 161 -13.30 8.53 18.63
N PHE A 162 -14.08 7.47 18.89
CA PHE A 162 -15.50 7.59 19.22
C PHE A 162 -15.73 7.10 20.65
N ILE A 163 -16.40 7.91 21.47
CA ILE A 163 -16.87 7.55 22.81
C ILE A 163 -18.39 7.64 22.80
N GLY A 164 -19.08 6.52 23.05
CA GLY A 164 -20.55 6.48 23.04
C GLY A 164 -21.19 6.86 21.69
N GLY A 165 -20.47 6.65 20.57
CA GLY A 165 -20.93 7.04 19.24
C GLY A 165 -20.70 8.50 18.86
N LEU A 166 -20.12 9.30 19.76
CA LEU A 166 -19.73 10.69 19.50
C LEU A 166 -18.22 10.79 19.30
N VAL A 167 -17.79 11.74 18.47
CA VAL A 167 -16.36 12.04 18.29
C VAL A 167 -15.79 12.52 19.62
N ASP A 168 -14.69 11.90 20.06
CA ASP A 168 -13.95 12.32 21.24
C ASP A 168 -13.37 13.73 20.99
N ILE A 169 -13.72 14.68 21.85
CA ILE A 169 -13.30 16.08 21.72
C ILE A 169 -11.81 16.23 22.10
N GLU A 170 -11.28 15.27 22.86
CA GLU A 170 -9.85 15.19 23.14
C GLU A 170 -9.10 14.61 21.93
N ASP A 171 -8.77 15.47 20.97
CA ASP A 171 -7.85 15.12 19.89
C ASP A 171 -6.43 14.95 20.43
N ARG A 172 -6.16 13.73 20.94
CA ARG A 172 -4.88 13.38 21.58
C ARG A 172 -3.72 13.26 20.59
N LEU A 173 -4.01 13.24 19.28
CA LEU A 173 -3.00 13.17 18.21
C LEU A 173 -2.00 12.03 18.44
N ALA A 174 -2.51 10.91 18.97
CA ALA A 174 -1.69 9.85 19.52
C ALA A 174 -0.82 9.20 18.44
N VAL A 175 0.40 8.86 18.84
CA VAL A 175 1.36 8.10 18.05
C VAL A 175 1.76 6.90 18.89
N GLU A 176 1.51 5.70 18.37
CA GLU A 176 1.86 4.46 19.06
C GLU A 176 2.64 3.54 18.13
N ILE A 177 3.65 2.87 18.67
CA ILE A 177 4.46 1.91 17.93
C ILE A 177 4.32 0.53 18.56
N TYR A 178 3.93 -0.44 17.75
CA TYR A 178 3.81 -1.84 18.16
C TYR A 178 5.09 -2.61 17.86
N ASP A 179 5.55 -3.37 18.85
CA ASP A 179 6.59 -4.39 18.70
C ASP A 179 5.97 -5.80 18.72
N PRO A 180 5.84 -6.47 17.56
CA PRO A 180 5.32 -7.82 17.47
C PRO A 180 6.09 -8.88 18.25
N ASN A 181 7.36 -8.65 18.58
CA ASN A 181 8.16 -9.61 19.34
C ASN A 181 7.84 -9.58 20.84
N ARG A 182 7.32 -8.44 21.32
CA ARG A 182 6.99 -8.20 22.73
C ARG A 182 5.49 -8.17 22.99
N ASP A 183 4.68 -8.15 21.94
CA ASP A 183 3.24 -7.87 21.99
C ASP A 183 2.94 -6.63 22.85
N SER A 184 3.62 -5.52 22.55
CA SER A 184 3.52 -4.30 23.36
C SER A 184 3.49 -3.04 22.52
N TRP A 185 2.76 -2.03 23.00
CA TRP A 185 2.68 -0.71 22.41
C TRP A 185 3.53 0.31 23.18
N GLU A 186 4.35 1.05 22.45
CA GLU A 186 5.10 2.22 22.91
C GLU A 186 4.31 3.49 22.58
N LEU A 187 4.01 4.31 23.59
CA LEU A 187 3.45 5.65 23.36
C LEU A 187 4.56 6.63 23.01
N CYS A 188 4.46 7.25 21.84
CA CYS A 188 5.42 8.21 21.32
C CYS A 188 4.92 9.66 21.46
N PRO A 189 5.77 10.68 21.21
CA PRO A 189 5.33 12.06 21.11
C PRO A 189 4.20 12.23 20.09
N ALA A 190 3.16 12.96 20.49
CA ALA A 190 1.96 13.17 19.68
C ALA A 190 2.27 13.89 18.36
N LEU A 191 1.45 13.63 17.34
CA LEU A 191 1.47 14.35 16.07
C LEU A 191 1.31 15.87 16.34
N PRO A 192 2.03 16.74 15.60
CA PRO A 192 1.95 18.18 15.82
C PRO A 192 0.52 18.74 15.78
N ALA A 193 0.26 19.74 16.61
CA ALA A 193 -1.09 20.29 16.81
C ALA A 193 -1.70 20.90 15.54
N ASP A 194 -0.86 21.29 14.57
CA ASP A 194 -1.25 21.78 13.25
C ASP A 194 -2.12 20.79 12.47
N PHE A 195 -2.04 19.49 12.78
CA PHE A 195 -2.85 18.44 12.16
C PHE A 195 -4.17 18.16 12.89
N ARG A 196 -4.53 18.91 13.93
CA ARG A 196 -5.70 18.64 14.77
C ARG A 196 -7.02 18.61 14.02
N SER A 197 -7.25 19.56 13.11
CA SER A 197 -8.51 19.70 12.37
C SER A 197 -8.81 18.57 11.38
N GLY A 198 -7.84 17.70 11.10
CA GLY A 198 -7.96 16.62 10.13
C GLY A 198 -6.99 15.49 10.45
N ASN A 199 -7.03 14.95 11.67
CA ASN A 199 -6.03 14.00 12.17
C ASN A 199 -6.21 12.55 11.69
N SER A 200 -7.05 12.29 10.68
CA SER A 200 -7.37 10.94 10.19
C SER A 200 -6.79 10.69 8.81
N SER A 201 -6.74 9.42 8.40
CA SER A 201 -6.31 9.02 7.05
C SER A 201 -7.24 9.51 5.92
N GLN A 202 -8.36 10.16 6.24
CA GLN A 202 -9.21 10.83 5.24
C GLN A 202 -8.66 12.21 4.85
N SER A 203 -7.94 12.86 5.77
CA SER A 203 -7.40 14.22 5.60
C SER A 203 -5.88 14.26 5.61
N LEU A 204 -5.24 13.13 5.95
CA LEU A 204 -3.78 12.96 5.93
C LEU A 204 -3.36 11.84 4.98
N SER A 205 -2.16 11.99 4.46
CA SER A 205 -1.40 10.94 3.79
C SER A 205 -0.07 10.71 4.53
N SER A 206 0.56 9.56 4.28
CA SER A 206 1.83 9.21 4.92
C SER A 206 2.79 8.53 3.98
N ALA A 207 4.07 8.77 4.19
CA ALA A 207 5.16 8.11 3.49
C ALA A 207 6.22 7.62 4.48
N LEU A 208 6.62 6.36 4.36
CA LEU A 208 7.80 5.83 5.05
C LEU A 208 9.01 6.00 4.13
N PHE A 209 9.97 6.80 4.57
CA PHE A 209 11.13 7.13 3.75
C PHE A 209 12.37 7.36 4.63
N LYS A 210 13.48 6.67 4.32
CA LYS A 210 14.78 6.82 5.00
C LYS A 210 14.73 6.86 6.54
N GLY A 211 13.95 5.95 7.14
CA GLY A 211 13.83 5.85 8.60
C GLY A 211 12.96 6.91 9.25
N LYS A 212 12.22 7.69 8.46
CA LYS A 212 11.24 8.67 8.94
C LYS A 212 9.83 8.30 8.48
N PHE A 213 8.84 8.58 9.32
CA PHE A 213 7.43 8.51 8.97
C PHE A 213 6.92 9.93 8.69
N TYR A 214 6.76 10.26 7.42
CA TYR A 214 6.21 11.55 6.99
C TYR A 214 4.70 11.54 7.10
N VAL A 215 4.15 12.63 7.60
CA VAL A 215 2.72 12.94 7.62
C VAL A 215 2.50 14.20 6.82
N SER A 216 1.59 14.13 5.86
CA SER A 216 1.22 15.26 5.00
C SER A 216 -0.29 15.47 5.01
N GLY A 217 -0.71 16.70 5.29
CA GLY A 217 -2.12 17.10 5.20
C GLY A 217 -2.55 17.20 3.75
N ILE A 218 -3.57 16.43 3.37
CA ILE A 218 -4.04 16.31 1.99
C ILE A 218 -4.47 17.67 1.42
N TYR A 219 -5.16 18.47 2.24
CA TYR A 219 -5.68 19.79 1.85
C TYR A 219 -4.89 20.95 2.47
N SER A 220 -4.37 20.78 3.69
CA SER A 220 -3.61 21.85 4.38
C SER A 220 -2.22 22.04 3.81
N CYS A 221 -1.67 21.05 3.10
CA CYS A 221 -0.29 21.03 2.60
C CYS A 221 0.77 21.10 3.71
N PHE A 222 0.38 20.89 4.97
CA PHE A 222 1.33 20.78 6.07
C PHE A 222 2.06 19.45 6.00
N VAL A 223 3.36 19.47 6.25
CA VAL A 223 4.20 18.27 6.28
C VAL A 223 5.07 18.29 7.54
N SER A 224 5.18 17.14 8.19
CA SER A 224 6.13 16.90 9.27
C SER A 224 6.59 15.45 9.21
N SER A 225 7.78 15.17 9.75
CA SER A 225 8.39 13.85 9.74
C SER A 225 8.71 13.39 11.15
N PHE A 226 8.37 12.15 11.46
CA PHE A 226 8.72 11.50 12.72
C PHE A 226 9.95 10.62 12.53
N ASP A 227 11.03 10.93 13.22
CA ASP A 227 12.23 10.11 13.24
C ASP A 227 11.96 8.81 14.02
N LEU A 228 11.98 7.67 13.32
CA LEU A 228 11.67 6.37 13.91
C LEU A 228 12.77 5.83 14.81
N ARG A 229 13.95 6.46 14.88
CA ARG A 229 15.01 6.09 15.82
C ARG A 229 14.96 6.98 17.07
N ASN A 230 14.93 8.28 16.85
CA ASN A 230 15.03 9.27 17.92
C ASN A 230 13.68 9.59 18.58
N ARG A 231 12.57 9.16 17.97
CA ARG A 231 11.20 9.43 18.44
C ARG A 231 10.85 10.91 18.49
N VAL A 232 11.37 11.71 17.55
CA VAL A 232 11.20 13.16 17.52
C VAL A 232 10.52 13.59 16.23
N TRP A 233 9.59 14.54 16.32
CA TRP A 233 9.00 15.20 15.18
C TRP A 233 9.88 16.34 14.68
N SER A 234 9.99 16.49 13.37
CA SER A 234 10.48 17.73 12.76
C SER A 234 9.47 18.86 12.95
N GLU A 235 9.93 20.10 12.79
CA GLU A 235 9.02 21.23 12.66
C GLU A 235 8.04 21.02 11.51
N VAL A 236 6.85 21.59 11.67
CA VAL A 236 5.81 21.58 10.64
C VAL A 236 6.17 22.60 9.58
N GLN A 237 6.20 22.15 8.33
CA GLN A 237 6.47 23.00 7.17
C GLN A 237 5.28 22.95 6.21
N THR A 238 5.22 23.89 5.27
CA THR A 238 4.16 23.93 4.25
C THR A 238 4.74 23.58 2.89
N LEU A 239 4.28 22.46 2.32
CA LEU A 239 4.67 21.97 1.01
C LEU A 239 3.51 22.16 0.03
N ARG A 240 3.42 23.34 -0.58
CA ARG A 240 2.28 23.73 -1.43
C ARG A 240 2.71 24.17 -2.82
N PRO A 241 2.76 23.24 -3.80
CA PRO A 241 2.90 23.63 -5.18
C PRO A 241 1.78 24.58 -5.65
N PRO A 242 2.05 25.47 -6.61
CA PRO A 242 1.07 26.43 -7.10
C PRO A 242 -0.19 25.75 -7.63
N GLY A 243 -1.36 26.25 -7.24
CA GLY A 243 -2.65 25.75 -7.72
C GLY A 243 -3.11 24.41 -7.14
N VAL A 244 -2.36 23.80 -6.22
CA VAL A 244 -2.74 22.54 -5.56
C VAL A 244 -4.05 22.70 -4.80
N ILE A 245 -4.97 21.77 -5.08
CA ILE A 245 -6.27 21.62 -4.43
C ILE A 245 -6.17 20.57 -3.32
N PHE A 246 -5.59 19.43 -3.65
CA PHE A 246 -5.24 18.37 -2.69
C PHE A 246 -4.07 17.54 -3.20
N SER A 247 -3.33 16.92 -2.29
CA SER A 247 -2.17 16.10 -2.65
C SER A 247 -1.86 14.99 -1.65
N PHE A 248 -1.17 13.96 -2.12
CA PHE A 248 -0.73 12.81 -1.33
C PHE A 248 0.78 12.73 -1.38
N LEU A 249 1.42 12.58 -0.22
CA LEU A 249 2.85 12.33 -0.12
C LEU A 249 3.10 10.82 -0.13
N ILE A 250 3.89 10.34 -1.08
CA ILE A 250 4.18 8.92 -1.28
C ILE A 250 5.69 8.67 -1.47
N PRO A 251 6.22 7.52 -1.01
CA PRO A 251 7.58 7.12 -1.33
C PRO A 251 7.61 6.47 -2.72
N CYS A 252 8.54 6.90 -3.58
CA CYS A 252 8.73 6.33 -4.92
C CYS A 252 10.20 6.44 -5.35
N ASN A 253 10.83 5.36 -5.79
CA ASN A 253 12.18 5.30 -6.38
C ASN A 253 13.27 6.03 -5.54
N ASP A 254 13.34 5.70 -4.25
CA ASP A 254 14.22 6.36 -3.26
C ASP A 254 14.08 7.90 -3.21
N MET A 255 12.90 8.42 -3.52
CA MET A 255 12.53 9.81 -3.32
C MET A 255 11.12 9.92 -2.73
N LEU A 256 10.81 11.12 -2.22
CA LEU A 256 9.46 11.51 -1.90
C LEU A 256 8.83 12.16 -3.14
N VAL A 257 7.61 11.75 -3.45
CA VAL A 257 6.81 12.34 -4.51
C VAL A 257 5.52 12.86 -3.89
N LEU A 258 5.20 14.11 -4.18
CA LEU A 258 3.89 14.67 -3.95
C LEU A 258 3.05 14.46 -5.22
N ALA A 259 1.85 13.91 -5.08
CA ALA A 259 0.96 13.58 -6.18
C ALA A 259 -0.41 14.17 -5.91
N GLY A 260 -0.94 15.03 -6.78
CA GLY A 260 -2.15 15.77 -6.43
C GLY A 260 -2.83 16.51 -7.57
N MET A 261 -4.08 16.90 -7.29
CA MET A 261 -4.88 17.71 -8.20
C MET A 261 -4.52 19.18 -8.08
N CYS A 262 -4.45 19.85 -9.23
CA CYS A 262 -4.16 21.26 -9.39
C CYS A 262 -5.14 21.94 -10.34
N ASN A 263 -5.43 23.21 -10.07
CA ASN A 263 -6.01 24.12 -11.04
C ASN A 263 -4.89 24.74 -11.88
N ALA A 264 -4.62 24.16 -13.05
CA ALA A 264 -3.67 24.71 -14.00
C ALA A 264 -4.36 25.74 -14.93
N PRO A 265 -3.60 26.61 -15.61
CA PRO A 265 -4.17 27.58 -16.55
C PRO A 265 -5.01 26.96 -17.69
N ARG A 266 -4.81 25.67 -17.97
CA ARG A 266 -5.51 24.90 -19.01
C ARG A 266 -6.63 24.01 -18.47
N GLY A 267 -7.00 24.16 -17.20
CA GLY A 267 -8.00 23.33 -16.53
C GLY A 267 -7.44 22.46 -15.40
N PRO A 268 -8.26 21.56 -14.83
CA PRO A 268 -7.83 20.62 -13.80
C PRO A 268 -6.70 19.72 -14.31
N SER A 269 -5.77 19.38 -13.44
CA SER A 269 -4.62 18.54 -13.78
C SER A 269 -4.19 17.71 -12.57
N PHE A 270 -3.71 16.49 -12.81
CA PHE A 270 -3.10 15.67 -11.78
C PHE A 270 -1.58 15.64 -12.01
N ASN A 271 -0.82 16.20 -11.08
CA ASN A 271 0.60 16.45 -11.25
C ASN A 271 1.41 15.66 -10.22
N LEU A 272 2.66 15.38 -10.57
CA LEU A 272 3.66 14.74 -9.73
C LEU A 272 4.83 15.71 -9.53
N TRP A 273 5.21 15.93 -8.27
CA TRP A 273 6.40 16.69 -7.92
C TRP A 273 7.35 15.83 -7.10
N LYS A 274 8.62 15.81 -7.51
CA LYS A 274 9.70 15.29 -6.69
C LYS A 274 10.00 16.29 -5.57
N ILE A 275 10.18 15.77 -4.36
CA ILE A 275 10.49 16.57 -3.17
C ILE A 275 11.93 16.35 -2.75
N ASP A 276 12.66 17.45 -2.52
CA ASP A 276 13.96 17.41 -1.85
C ASP A 276 13.75 17.20 -0.35
N GLU A 277 14.35 16.17 0.23
CA GLU A 277 14.15 15.81 1.64
C GLU A 277 14.71 16.87 2.61
N THR A 278 15.77 17.57 2.21
CA THR A 278 16.53 18.47 3.08
C THR A 278 15.92 19.85 3.06
N THR A 279 15.58 20.36 1.87
CA THR A 279 15.04 21.71 1.70
C THR A 279 13.52 21.76 1.67
N LEU A 280 12.85 20.62 1.46
CA LEU A 280 11.42 20.52 1.13
C LEU A 280 11.01 21.35 -0.09
N GLU A 281 11.96 21.65 -0.97
CA GLU A 281 11.65 22.20 -2.29
C GLU A 281 11.06 21.12 -3.19
N PHE A 282 10.28 21.55 -4.17
CA PHE A 282 9.57 20.65 -5.08
C PHE A 282 9.86 21.01 -6.54
N SER A 283 9.97 19.97 -7.38
CA SER A 283 10.12 20.10 -8.83
C SER A 283 9.11 19.21 -9.54
N GLU A 284 8.34 19.76 -10.47
CA GLU A 284 7.40 18.97 -11.27
C GLU A 284 8.15 17.96 -12.13
N ILE A 285 7.73 16.69 -12.09
CA ILE A 285 8.31 15.59 -12.87
C ILE A 285 7.34 15.02 -13.90
N SER A 286 6.03 15.20 -13.70
CA SER A 286 5.03 14.75 -14.66
C SER A 286 3.66 15.36 -14.45
N ILE A 287 2.90 15.46 -15.53
CA ILE A 287 1.47 15.78 -15.53
C ILE A 287 0.75 14.60 -16.19
N MET A 288 -0.30 14.09 -15.55
CA MET A 288 -1.14 13.06 -16.13
C MET A 288 -1.81 13.57 -17.43
N PRO A 289 -1.76 12.81 -18.54
CA PRO A 289 -2.51 13.16 -19.73
C PRO A 289 -4.00 13.37 -19.45
N GLN A 290 -4.58 14.44 -20.00
CA GLN A 290 -6.00 14.80 -19.76
C GLN A 290 -6.97 13.68 -20.12
N SER A 291 -6.70 12.95 -21.19
CA SER A 291 -7.50 11.78 -21.61
C SER A 291 -7.50 10.64 -20.58
N LEU A 292 -6.46 10.52 -19.77
CA LEU A 292 -6.40 9.56 -18.66
C LEU A 292 -7.13 10.10 -17.44
N LEU A 293 -6.91 11.37 -17.09
CA LEU A 293 -7.57 12.04 -15.97
C LEU A 293 -9.10 11.97 -16.11
N HIS A 294 -9.63 12.37 -17.26
CA HIS A 294 -11.08 12.34 -17.52
C HIS A 294 -11.63 10.91 -17.53
N SER A 295 -10.80 9.90 -17.84
CA SER A 295 -11.24 8.50 -17.78
C SER A 295 -11.36 7.93 -16.36
N LEU A 296 -10.94 8.69 -15.34
CA LEU A 296 -11.12 8.34 -13.93
C LEU A 296 -12.45 8.85 -13.35
N VAL A 297 -13.23 9.63 -14.09
CA VAL A 297 -14.51 10.25 -13.67
C VAL A 297 -15.62 10.05 -14.72
N GLU A 298 -16.88 10.30 -14.35
CA GLU A 298 -18.07 9.93 -15.15
C GLU A 298 -18.48 10.98 -16.20
N SER A 299 -18.42 12.28 -15.91
CA SER A 299 -18.81 13.33 -16.85
C SER A 299 -17.85 14.53 -16.83
N GLU A 300 -17.67 15.17 -17.99
CA GLU A 300 -16.94 16.44 -18.12
C GLU A 300 -17.73 17.63 -17.52
N GLU A 301 -19.00 17.42 -17.18
CA GLU A 301 -19.91 18.46 -16.67
C GLU A 301 -19.91 18.55 -15.13
N ASP A 302 -19.59 17.45 -14.43
CA ASP A 302 -19.39 17.37 -12.99
C ASP A 302 -17.94 16.95 -12.69
N GLU A 303 -16.98 17.85 -12.93
CA GLU A 303 -15.53 17.68 -12.67
C GLU A 303 -15.17 17.50 -11.18
N ASN A 304 -15.84 16.59 -10.47
CA ASN A 304 -15.56 16.30 -9.08
C ASN A 304 -14.43 15.28 -8.97
N PHE A 305 -13.19 15.78 -9.01
CA PHE A 305 -11.99 14.97 -8.78
C PHE A 305 -11.71 14.69 -7.29
N ALA A 306 -12.56 15.12 -6.35
CA ALA A 306 -12.30 15.00 -4.91
C ALA A 306 -12.21 13.54 -4.41
N SER A 307 -12.79 12.59 -5.15
CA SER A 307 -12.73 11.15 -4.89
C SER A 307 -11.47 10.47 -5.45
N LEU A 308 -10.59 11.20 -6.14
CA LEU A 308 -9.31 10.67 -6.57
C LEU A 308 -8.37 10.48 -5.37
N LYS A 309 -7.74 9.32 -5.34
CA LYS A 309 -6.72 8.93 -4.36
C LYS A 309 -5.48 8.44 -5.08
N CYS A 310 -4.38 8.43 -4.33
CA CYS A 310 -3.08 8.04 -4.86
C CYS A 310 -2.31 7.18 -3.86
N VAL A 311 -1.66 6.12 -4.35
CA VAL A 311 -0.73 5.27 -3.60
C VAL A 311 0.49 4.96 -4.46
N GLY A 312 1.65 4.75 -3.85
CA GLY A 312 2.87 4.44 -4.59
C GLY A 312 3.87 3.64 -3.77
N MET A 313 4.71 2.88 -4.47
CA MET A 313 5.85 2.15 -3.93
C MET A 313 6.79 1.81 -5.09
N GLY A 314 8.09 1.66 -4.81
CA GLY A 314 9.07 1.39 -5.86
C GLY A 314 9.00 2.48 -6.93
N ASN A 315 9.01 2.13 -8.20
CA ASN A 315 8.92 3.10 -9.30
C ASN A 315 7.49 3.34 -9.82
N LEU A 316 6.46 2.89 -9.08
CA LEU A 316 5.07 2.88 -9.53
C LEU A 316 4.18 3.76 -8.65
N ILE A 317 3.35 4.56 -9.31
CA ILE A 317 2.35 5.43 -8.69
C ILE A 317 0.99 5.11 -9.30
N TYR A 318 0.02 4.76 -8.47
CA TYR A 318 -1.33 4.43 -8.87
C TYR A 318 -2.28 5.55 -8.45
N VAL A 319 -3.05 6.05 -9.43
CA VAL A 319 -4.13 7.00 -9.20
C VAL A 319 -5.44 6.30 -9.50
N PHE A 320 -6.38 6.35 -8.57
CA PHE A 320 -7.64 5.63 -8.68
C PHE A 320 -8.79 6.45 -8.10
N ASN A 321 -10.00 6.11 -8.51
CA ASN A 321 -11.21 6.70 -7.97
C ASN A 321 -11.81 5.76 -6.90
N GLU A 322 -12.10 6.29 -5.71
CA GLU A 322 -12.70 5.51 -4.61
C GLU A 322 -14.22 5.34 -4.73
N GLU A 323 -14.86 6.16 -5.57
CA GLU A 323 -16.29 6.05 -5.87
C GLU A 323 -16.56 5.03 -6.98
N TYR A 324 -17.79 4.52 -7.04
CA TYR A 324 -18.25 3.49 -7.99
C TYR A 324 -18.39 4.01 -9.43
N HIS A 325 -17.56 4.95 -9.86
CA HIS A 325 -17.51 5.38 -11.27
C HIS A 325 -16.91 4.26 -12.10
N GLN A 326 -17.47 3.94 -13.28
CA GLN A 326 -16.98 2.92 -14.24
C GLN A 326 -16.35 1.63 -13.65
N LYS A 327 -16.78 1.20 -12.45
CA LYS A 327 -16.20 0.08 -11.67
C LYS A 327 -14.76 0.32 -11.20
N TYR A 328 -14.51 1.47 -10.56
CA TYR A 328 -13.25 1.83 -9.90
C TYR A 328 -12.06 1.95 -10.87
N PRO A 329 -12.09 2.91 -11.82
CA PRO A 329 -11.02 3.10 -12.77
C PRO A 329 -9.72 3.45 -12.06
N SER A 330 -8.61 3.06 -12.68
CA SER A 330 -7.27 3.32 -12.16
C SER A 330 -6.30 3.61 -13.31
N CYS A 331 -5.30 4.44 -13.02
CA CYS A 331 -4.19 4.74 -13.89
C CYS A 331 -2.88 4.48 -13.15
N LEU A 332 -1.86 4.11 -13.91
CA LEU A 332 -0.52 3.84 -13.43
C LEU A 332 0.45 4.82 -14.09
N CYS A 333 1.28 5.45 -13.27
CA CYS A 333 2.50 6.12 -13.68
C CYS A 333 3.69 5.25 -13.29
N GLU A 334 4.53 4.92 -14.27
CA GLU A 334 5.81 4.29 -14.05
C GLU A 334 6.93 5.31 -14.30
N ILE A 335 7.81 5.47 -13.31
CA ILE A 335 9.00 6.31 -13.40
C ILE A 335 10.17 5.44 -13.87
N SER A 336 10.74 5.74 -15.03
CA SER A 336 11.91 5.02 -15.53
C SER A 336 13.12 5.22 -14.61
N ALA A 337 13.75 4.12 -14.21
CA ALA A 337 14.98 4.16 -13.42
C ALA A 337 16.17 4.77 -14.19
N GLU A 338 16.19 4.64 -15.52
CA GLU A 338 17.32 5.06 -16.35
C GLU A 338 17.35 6.57 -16.58
N ASN A 339 16.19 7.17 -16.83
CA ASN A 339 16.10 8.57 -17.26
C ASN A 339 15.11 9.42 -16.46
N GLY A 340 14.45 8.86 -15.45
CA GLY A 340 13.47 9.55 -14.61
C GLY A 340 12.17 9.93 -15.32
N LYS A 341 11.97 9.56 -16.59
CA LYS A 341 10.75 9.90 -17.33
C LYS A 341 9.58 9.10 -16.80
N CYS A 342 8.46 9.80 -16.64
CA CYS A 342 7.20 9.23 -16.24
C CYS A 342 6.41 8.77 -17.46
N SER A 343 5.91 7.54 -17.43
CA SER A 343 5.02 6.99 -18.44
C SER A 343 3.67 6.66 -17.80
N TRP A 344 2.60 7.19 -18.39
CA TRP A 344 1.24 7.01 -17.89
C TRP A 344 0.47 6.02 -18.75
N ARG A 345 -0.26 5.13 -18.11
CA ARG A 345 -1.17 4.20 -18.78
C ARG A 345 -2.40 3.89 -17.94
N ARG A 346 -3.49 3.52 -18.62
CA ARG A 346 -4.68 3.02 -17.95
C ARG A 346 -4.41 1.62 -17.39
N VAL A 347 -4.92 1.36 -16.19
CA VAL A 347 -4.99 0.01 -15.62
C VAL A 347 -6.23 -0.70 -16.18
N PRO A 348 -6.16 -1.99 -16.54
CA PRO A 348 -7.33 -2.74 -16.98
C PRO A 348 -8.50 -2.65 -16.00
N ARG A 349 -9.73 -2.83 -16.49
CA ARG A 349 -10.91 -2.86 -15.62
C ARG A 349 -10.84 -4.05 -14.67
N LEU A 350 -11.43 -3.89 -13.49
CA LEU A 350 -11.59 -4.98 -12.53
C LEU A 350 -12.33 -6.16 -13.17
N PRO A 351 -11.93 -7.41 -12.85
CA PRO A 351 -12.53 -8.61 -13.42
C PRO A 351 -13.94 -8.80 -12.88
N LEU A 352 -14.89 -9.13 -13.76
CA LEU A 352 -16.29 -9.34 -13.38
C LEU A 352 -16.47 -10.71 -12.68
N PRO A 353 -17.39 -10.81 -11.70
CA PRO A 353 -18.30 -9.77 -11.21
C PRO A 353 -17.64 -8.81 -10.20
N VAL A 354 -18.01 -7.52 -10.29
CA VAL A 354 -17.58 -6.46 -9.36
C VAL A 354 -18.81 -5.89 -8.69
N ASN A 355 -18.86 -5.96 -7.37
CA ASN A 355 -19.92 -5.40 -6.55
C ASN A 355 -19.76 -3.87 -6.43
N LYS A 356 -20.85 -3.19 -6.08
CA LYS A 356 -20.81 -1.79 -5.67
C LYS A 356 -20.36 -1.70 -4.21
N PHE A 357 -19.18 -1.14 -3.99
CA PHE A 357 -18.62 -0.86 -2.66
C PHE A 357 -19.02 0.53 -2.19
N HIS A 358 -19.16 0.68 -0.87
CA HIS A 358 -19.41 1.95 -0.19
C HIS A 358 -18.10 2.65 0.18
N LYS A 359 -17.02 1.88 0.36
CA LYS A 359 -15.68 2.38 0.66
C LYS A 359 -14.66 1.53 -0.09
N VAL A 360 -13.66 2.17 -0.67
CA VAL A 360 -12.50 1.50 -1.26
C VAL A 360 -11.28 1.84 -0.45
N ILE A 361 -10.47 0.83 -0.16
CA ILE A 361 -9.19 0.98 0.53
C ILE A 361 -8.13 0.42 -0.40
N SER A 362 -7.02 1.13 -0.54
CA SER A 362 -5.94 0.67 -1.38
C SER A 362 -4.59 0.94 -0.75
N PHE A 363 -3.61 0.18 -1.21
CA PHE A 363 -2.20 0.36 -0.87
C PHE A 363 -1.36 -0.27 -1.97
N CYS A 364 -0.10 0.14 -2.02
CA CYS A 364 0.89 -0.42 -2.92
C CYS A 364 1.87 -1.25 -2.09
N SER A 365 2.18 -2.48 -2.51
CA SER A 365 3.12 -3.32 -1.78
C SER A 365 3.76 -4.42 -2.61
N THR A 366 5.04 -4.71 -2.34
CA THR A 366 5.68 -5.97 -2.74
C THR A 366 5.04 -7.15 -2.03
N VAL A 367 5.05 -8.31 -2.67
CA VAL A 367 4.46 -9.52 -2.11
C VAL A 367 5.54 -10.45 -1.57
N SER A 368 5.39 -10.92 -0.34
CA SER A 368 6.30 -11.91 0.25
C SER A 368 5.61 -13.24 0.50
N LEU A 369 6.27 -14.32 0.09
CA LEU A 369 5.85 -15.70 0.30
C LEU A 369 6.25 -16.23 1.68
N THR A 370 7.25 -15.60 2.31
CA THR A 370 7.98 -16.13 3.46
C THR A 370 7.67 -15.36 4.74
N HIS A 371 6.48 -14.76 4.90
CA HIS A 371 6.04 -14.25 6.20
C HIS A 371 5.79 -15.42 7.17
N SER A 372 6.87 -16.09 7.55
CA SER A 372 6.97 -17.11 8.58
C SER A 372 6.77 -16.38 9.89
N PHE A 373 5.54 -16.45 10.37
CA PHE A 373 5.27 -16.22 11.75
C PHE A 373 6.16 -17.15 12.59
N PRO A 374 6.97 -16.64 13.54
CA PRO A 374 7.50 -17.53 14.56
C PRO A 374 6.29 -18.25 15.17
N GLN A 375 6.34 -19.58 15.13
CA GLN A 375 5.40 -20.41 15.87
C GLN A 375 5.57 -20.00 17.35
N GLN A 376 4.49 -19.51 17.95
CA GLN A 376 4.43 -19.38 19.41
C GLN A 376 4.27 -20.75 20.02
#